data_AF-D7B8R4-F1
#
_entry.id   AF-D7B8R4-F1
#
_cell.length_a   1.000
_cell.length_b   1.000
_cell.length_c   1.000
_cell.angle_alpha   90.00
_cell.angle_beta   90.00
_cell.angle_gamma   90.00
#
_symmetry.space_group_name_H-M   'P 1'
#
loop_
_entity.id
_entity.type
_entity.pdbx_description
1 polymer ?
#
loop_
_entity_poly.entity_id
_entity_poly.type
_entity_poly.pdbx_seq_one_letter_code
_entity_poly.pdbx_strand_id
1 'polypeptide(L)'
;MASNPELDQVADARRKLAAHTDLPAAYWVFLAAAGVLIAGLPIWSAVLPGSGPYFQWAVLGVVLVATAYSVVQRRRSGVYMPRYITSYPGARLMWIAALAVAGVGYIGINLLVDQGMIGFALAALVPVAALVLAGQMLVRSAVRRSIENGRVK
;
A
#
# COMPACT_ATOMS: atom_id res chain seq x y z
N MET A 1 28.94 -25.48 17.81
CA MET A 1 27.78 -24.59 17.61
C MET A 1 26.85 -24.81 18.80
N ALA A 2 26.90 -23.95 19.80
CA ALA A 2 25.99 -24.04 20.94
C ALA A 2 24.61 -23.55 20.50
N SER A 3 23.67 -24.48 20.32
CA SER A 3 22.25 -24.17 20.18
C SER A 3 21.80 -23.49 21.47
N ASN A 4 21.62 -22.17 21.43
CA ASN A 4 21.22 -21.41 22.60
C ASN A 4 19.68 -21.31 22.57
N PRO A 5 18.97 -22.10 23.39
CA PRO A 5 17.52 -22.31 23.26
C PRO A 5 16.72 -21.00 23.42
N GLU A 6 17.25 -20.03 24.16
CA GLU A 6 16.63 -18.71 24.31
C GLU A 6 16.66 -17.90 23.01
N LEU A 7 17.73 -18.00 22.22
CA LEU A 7 17.83 -17.31 20.92
C LEU A 7 16.87 -17.93 19.89
N ASP A 8 16.71 -19.26 19.92
CA ASP A 8 15.78 -19.97 19.04
C ASP A 8 14.32 -19.65 19.41
N GLN A 9 14.00 -19.54 20.70
CA GLN A 9 12.66 -19.11 21.15
C GLN A 9 12.33 -17.67 20.70
N VAL A 10 13.31 -16.75 20.77
CA VAL A 10 13.12 -15.37 20.30
C VAL A 10 12.96 -15.32 18.78
N ALA A 11 13.72 -16.13 18.03
CA ALA A 11 13.58 -16.24 16.58
C ALA A 11 12.20 -16.79 16.17
N ASP A 12 11.71 -17.82 16.86
CA ASP A 12 10.38 -18.39 16.62
C ASP A 12 9.25 -17.45 17.02
N ALA A 13 9.39 -16.70 18.11
CA ALA A 13 8.45 -15.65 18.47
C ALA A 13 8.37 -14.57 17.38
N ARG A 14 9.52 -14.12 16.84
CA ARG A 14 9.57 -13.15 15.72
C ARG A 14 8.91 -13.70 14.46
N ARG A 15 9.13 -14.97 14.11
CA ARG A 15 8.46 -15.63 12.97
C ARG A 15 6.94 -15.71 13.15
N LYS A 16 6.47 -16.05 14.35
CA LYS A 16 5.03 -16.08 14.68
C LYS A 16 4.40 -14.68 14.61
N LEU A 17 5.10 -13.64 15.09
CA LEU A 17 4.67 -12.25 14.94
C LEU A 17 4.63 -11.80 13.47
N ALA A 18 5.66 -12.16 12.69
CA ALA A 18 5.73 -11.85 11.27
C ALA A 18 4.56 -12.48 10.48
N ALA A 19 4.17 -13.71 10.81
CA ALA A 19 3.01 -14.38 10.20
C ALA A 19 1.68 -13.68 10.49
N HIS A 20 1.52 -13.06 11.67
CA HIS A 20 0.34 -12.26 12.01
C HIS A 20 0.31 -10.90 11.29
N THR A 21 1.39 -10.56 10.59
CA THR A 21 1.50 -9.30 9.85
C THR A 21 1.03 -9.43 8.41
N ASP A 22 0.66 -10.62 7.92
CA ASP A 22 0.12 -10.78 6.56
C ASP A 22 -1.33 -10.25 6.47
N LEU A 23 -1.65 -9.49 5.41
CA LEU A 23 -3.03 -9.02 5.17
C LEU A 23 -3.68 -10.04 4.23
N PRO A 24 -4.99 -10.29 4.40
CA PRO A 24 -5.74 -11.14 3.49
C PRO A 24 -5.82 -10.53 2.09
N ALA A 25 -6.04 -11.40 1.10
CA ALA A 25 -6.17 -11.03 -0.31
C ALA A 25 -7.16 -9.88 -0.55
N ALA A 26 -8.27 -9.87 0.20
CA ALA A 26 -9.29 -8.82 0.11
C ALA A 26 -8.72 -7.40 0.31
N TYR A 27 -7.79 -7.21 1.26
CA TYR A 27 -7.16 -5.91 1.47
C TYR A 27 -6.43 -5.43 0.21
N TRP A 28 -5.70 -6.33 -0.46
CA TRP A 28 -4.97 -6.00 -1.67
C TRP A 28 -5.89 -5.64 -2.83
N VAL A 29 -7.03 -6.32 -2.94
CA VAL A 29 -8.07 -5.98 -3.92
C VAL A 29 -8.64 -4.59 -3.65
N PHE A 30 -8.99 -4.28 -2.40
CA PHE A 30 -9.48 -2.94 -2.03
C PHE A 30 -8.44 -1.85 -2.29
N LEU A 31 -7.16 -2.12 -1.98
CA LEU A 31 -6.07 -1.18 -2.25
C LEU A 31 -5.86 -0.96 -3.75
N ALA A 32 -5.96 -2.02 -4.56
CA ALA A 32 -5.91 -1.92 -6.01
C ALA A 32 -7.04 -1.04 -6.56
N ALA A 33 -8.27 -1.31 -6.12
CA ALA A 33 -9.45 -0.55 -6.51
C ALA A 33 -9.32 0.93 -6.09
N ALA A 34 -8.83 1.20 -4.88
CA ALA A 34 -8.53 2.55 -4.41
C ALA A 34 -7.51 3.25 -5.32
N GLY A 35 -6.42 2.56 -5.65
CA GLY A 35 -5.35 3.09 -6.50
C GLY A 35 -5.86 3.46 -7.89
N VAL A 36 -6.67 2.62 -8.51
CA VAL A 36 -7.28 2.89 -9.82
C VAL A 36 -8.23 4.09 -9.76
N LEU A 37 -9.07 4.18 -8.72
CA LEU A 37 -9.99 5.30 -8.54
C LEU A 37 -9.22 6.63 -8.38
N ILE A 38 -8.17 6.63 -7.56
CA ILE A 38 -7.36 7.83 -7.30
C ILE A 38 -6.56 8.22 -8.54
N ALA A 39 -5.85 7.28 -9.17
CA ALA A 39 -5.02 7.57 -10.34
C ALA A 39 -5.88 7.96 -11.57
N GLY A 40 -7.10 7.45 -11.66
CA GLY A 40 -8.04 7.78 -12.74
C GLY A 40 -8.80 9.10 -12.54
N LEU A 41 -8.68 9.79 -11.40
CA LEU A 41 -9.40 11.05 -11.12
C LEU A 41 -9.36 12.07 -12.27
N PRO A 42 -8.20 12.34 -12.92
CA PRO A 42 -8.16 13.25 -14.07
C PRO A 42 -9.01 12.75 -15.24
N ILE A 43 -8.97 11.45 -15.52
CA ILE A 43 -9.73 10.79 -16.60
C ILE A 43 -11.23 10.89 -16.33
N TRP A 44 -11.65 10.51 -15.11
CA TRP A 44 -13.07 10.54 -14.73
C TRP A 44 -13.64 11.96 -14.78
N SER A 45 -12.86 12.94 -14.33
CA SER A 45 -13.27 14.35 -14.33
C SER A 45 -13.43 14.90 -15.75
N ALA A 46 -12.60 14.44 -16.70
CA ALA A 46 -12.69 14.82 -18.10
C ALA A 46 -13.86 14.16 -18.84
N VAL A 47 -14.16 12.88 -18.54
CA VAL A 47 -15.22 12.11 -19.22
C VAL A 47 -16.60 12.36 -18.62
N LEU A 48 -16.68 12.67 -17.32
CA LEU A 48 -17.91 12.88 -16.56
C LEU A 48 -17.89 14.28 -15.91
N PRO A 49 -18.14 15.36 -16.66
CA PRO A 49 -18.19 16.70 -16.10
C PRO A 49 -19.25 16.81 -15.00
N GLY A 50 -18.87 17.36 -13.84
CA GLY A 50 -19.72 17.44 -12.64
C GLY A 50 -19.63 16.24 -11.68
N SER A 51 -18.90 15.17 -12.04
CA SER A 51 -18.74 13.98 -11.20
C SER A 51 -17.65 14.10 -10.11
N GLY A 52 -16.82 15.14 -10.17
CA GLY A 52 -15.68 15.34 -9.27
C GLY A 52 -15.99 15.16 -7.78
N PRO A 53 -17.07 15.77 -7.24
CA PRO A 53 -17.46 15.57 -5.83
C PRO A 53 -17.78 14.11 -5.51
N TYR A 54 -18.49 13.41 -6.40
CA TYR A 54 -18.87 12.01 -6.20
C TYR A 54 -17.66 11.08 -6.20
N PHE A 55 -16.67 11.33 -7.07
CA PHE A 55 -15.42 10.58 -7.08
C PHE A 55 -14.58 10.83 -5.82
N GLN A 56 -14.53 12.06 -5.33
CA GLN A 56 -13.88 12.37 -4.04
C GLN A 56 -14.52 11.59 -2.89
N TRP A 57 -15.86 11.52 -2.85
CA TRP A 57 -16.59 10.73 -1.85
C TRP A 57 -16.35 9.22 -2.01
N ALA A 58 -16.29 8.71 -3.24
CA ALA A 58 -15.97 7.30 -3.50
C ALA A 58 -14.55 6.95 -3.01
N VAL A 59 -13.57 7.79 -3.33
CA VAL A 59 -12.17 7.64 -2.85
C VAL A 59 -12.12 7.67 -1.32
N LEU A 60 -12.78 8.64 -0.70
CA LEU A 60 -12.87 8.75 0.75
C LEU A 60 -13.46 7.47 1.37
N GLY A 61 -14.57 6.97 0.81
CA GLY A 61 -15.22 5.74 1.27
C GLY A 61 -14.27 4.54 1.23
N VAL A 62 -13.54 4.36 0.13
CA VAL A 62 -12.56 3.26 0.02
C VAL A 62 -11.44 3.40 1.03
N VAL A 63 -10.89 4.60 1.23
CA VAL A 63 -9.85 4.87 2.22
C VAL A 63 -10.36 4.61 3.64
N LEU A 64 -11.58 5.01 3.96
CA LEU A 64 -12.21 4.78 5.26
C LEU A 64 -12.43 3.28 5.51
N VAL A 65 -12.92 2.53 4.53
CA VAL A 65 -13.12 1.08 4.64
C VAL A 65 -11.77 0.37 4.83
N ALA A 66 -10.76 0.71 4.03
CA ALA A 66 -9.41 0.13 4.16
C ALA A 66 -8.79 0.47 5.53
N THR A 67 -8.97 1.70 6.02
CA THR A 67 -8.48 2.12 7.33
C THR A 67 -9.20 1.40 8.46
N ALA A 68 -10.54 1.33 8.42
CA ALA A 68 -11.36 0.62 9.39
C ALA A 68 -10.97 -0.87 9.44
N TYR A 69 -10.77 -1.49 8.28
CA TYR A 69 -10.31 -2.87 8.19
C TYR A 69 -8.95 -3.07 8.89
N SER A 70 -7.99 -2.18 8.63
CA SER A 70 -6.67 -2.23 9.25
C SER A 70 -6.73 -2.13 10.79
N VAL A 71 -7.64 -1.27 11.30
CA VAL A 71 -7.83 -1.07 12.74
C VAL A 71 -8.51 -2.28 13.38
N VAL A 72 -9.55 -2.82 12.74
CA VAL A 72 -10.30 -3.99 13.23
C VAL A 72 -9.40 -5.23 13.25
N GLN A 73 -8.61 -5.47 12.21
CA GLN A 73 -7.68 -6.60 12.16
C GLN A 73 -6.61 -6.50 13.25
N ARG A 74 -6.13 -5.30 13.55
CA ARG A 74 -5.17 -5.08 14.64
C ARG A 74 -5.77 -5.31 16.03
N ARG A 75 -7.02 -4.89 16.27
CA ARG A 75 -7.72 -5.19 17.52
C ARG A 75 -7.96 -6.69 17.71
N ARG A 76 -8.28 -7.41 16.64
CA ARG A 76 -8.51 -8.87 16.69
C ARG A 76 -7.23 -9.68 16.90
N SER A 77 -6.08 -9.21 16.43
CA SER A 77 -4.81 -9.94 16.53
C SER A 77 -4.11 -9.78 17.88
N GLY A 78 -4.45 -8.77 18.69
CA GLY A 78 -3.87 -8.56 20.04
C GLY A 78 -2.38 -8.17 20.06
N VAL A 79 -1.72 -8.12 18.90
CA VAL A 79 -0.29 -7.82 18.76
C VAL A 79 -0.10 -6.34 18.35
N TYR A 80 0.51 -5.56 19.23
CA TYR A 80 0.77 -4.13 19.02
C TYR A 80 2.16 -3.90 18.42
N MET A 81 2.29 -4.02 17.09
CA MET A 81 3.51 -3.57 16.38
C MET A 81 3.55 -2.04 16.22
N PRO A 82 4.73 -1.41 16.12
CA PRO A 82 4.87 0.02 15.82
C PRO A 82 4.06 0.43 14.57
N ARG A 83 3.31 1.53 14.70
CA ARG A 83 2.33 2.00 13.70
C ARG A 83 2.99 2.59 12.45
N TYR A 84 4.21 3.10 12.56
CA TYR A 84 4.84 3.89 11.51
C TYR A 84 5.78 3.05 10.65
N ILE A 85 5.71 3.21 9.33
CA ILE A 85 6.65 2.55 8.39
C ILE A 85 8.09 3.03 8.63
N THR A 86 8.25 4.24 9.17
CA THR A 86 9.55 4.84 9.50
C THR A 86 10.30 4.12 10.62
N SER A 87 9.62 3.33 11.46
CA SER A 87 10.26 2.49 12.48
C SER A 87 10.97 1.26 11.88
N TYR A 88 10.74 0.96 10.60
CA TYR A 88 11.33 -0.16 9.87
C TYR A 88 12.36 0.35 8.85
N PRO A 89 13.67 0.34 9.17
CA PRO A 89 14.69 0.92 8.30
C PRO A 89 14.78 0.24 6.93
N GLY A 90 14.45 -1.06 6.83
CA GLY A 90 14.42 -1.79 5.55
C GLY A 90 13.25 -1.40 4.64
N ALA A 91 12.13 -0.93 5.20
CA ALA A 91 10.93 -0.59 4.44
C ALA A 91 10.90 0.88 3.99
N ARG A 92 11.66 1.76 4.65
CA ARG A 92 11.63 3.21 4.40
C ARG A 92 12.03 3.58 2.97
N LEU A 93 13.13 3.01 2.46
CA LEU A 93 13.62 3.33 1.12
C LEU A 93 12.64 2.86 0.03
N MET A 94 12.08 1.66 0.22
CA MET A 94 11.09 1.08 -0.68
C MET A 94 9.77 1.86 -0.64
N TRP A 95 9.40 2.42 0.51
CA TRP A 95 8.21 3.24 0.66
C TRP A 95 8.35 4.58 -0.06
N ILE A 96 9.52 5.22 0.04
CA ILE A 96 9.83 6.44 -0.71
C ILE A 96 9.81 6.15 -2.22
N ALA A 97 10.40 5.03 -2.66
CA ALA A 97 10.37 4.63 -4.07
C ALA A 97 8.94 4.40 -4.57
N ALA A 98 8.11 3.70 -3.80
CA ALA A 98 6.70 3.48 -4.15
C ALA A 98 5.91 4.80 -4.23
N LEU A 99 6.16 5.75 -3.33
CA LEU A 99 5.56 7.08 -3.39
C LEU A 99 6.01 7.88 -4.62
N ALA A 100 7.30 7.82 -4.94
CA ALA A 100 7.84 8.49 -6.13
C ALA A 100 7.19 7.95 -7.41
N VAL A 101 7.10 6.62 -7.54
CA VAL A 101 6.44 5.96 -8.68
C VAL A 101 4.95 6.35 -8.76
N ALA A 102 4.24 6.35 -7.63
CA ALA A 102 2.84 6.79 -7.59
C ALA A 102 2.69 8.26 -8.02
N GLY A 103 3.53 9.15 -7.52
CA GLY A 103 3.51 10.58 -7.85
C GLY A 103 3.81 10.84 -9.33
N VAL A 104 4.86 10.21 -9.86
CA VAL A 104 5.22 10.31 -11.29
C VAL A 104 4.10 9.76 -12.18
N GLY A 105 3.52 8.61 -11.82
CA GLY A 105 2.40 8.02 -12.56
C GLY A 105 1.17 8.94 -12.57
N TYR A 106 0.82 9.55 -11.43
CA TYR A 106 -0.28 10.49 -11.34
C TYR A 106 -0.06 11.74 -12.19
N ILE A 107 1.14 12.35 -12.11
CA ILE A 107 1.50 13.51 -12.93
C ILE A 107 1.44 13.17 -14.42
N GLY A 108 1.97 12.00 -14.81
CA GLY A 108 1.93 11.54 -16.20
C GLY A 108 0.51 11.37 -16.73
N ILE A 109 -0.39 10.76 -15.95
CA ILE A 109 -1.81 10.63 -16.33
C ILE A 109 -2.46 12.00 -16.48
N ASN A 110 -2.18 12.93 -15.58
CA ASN A 110 -2.74 14.28 -15.62
C ASN A 110 -2.32 15.03 -16.91
N LEU A 111 -1.03 14.98 -17.25
CA LEU A 111 -0.52 15.58 -18.49
C LEU A 111 -1.14 14.96 -19.75
N LEU A 112 -1.35 13.64 -19.77
CA LEU A 112 -2.01 12.97 -20.89
C LEU A 112 -3.47 13.43 -21.04
N VAL A 113 -4.18 13.62 -19.93
CA VAL A 113 -5.56 14.13 -19.95
C VAL A 113 -5.61 15.58 -20.41
N ASP A 114 -4.71 16.44 -19.92
CA ASP A 114 -4.62 17.85 -20.31
C ASP A 114 -4.33 18.03 -21.81
N GLN A 115 -3.57 17.11 -22.41
CA GLN A 115 -3.29 17.09 -23.84
C GLN A 115 -4.41 16.45 -24.68
N GLY A 116 -5.55 16.08 -24.07
CA GLY A 116 -6.69 15.45 -24.74
C GLY A 116 -6.47 13.97 -25.10
N MET A 117 -5.38 13.36 -24.65
CA MET A 117 -5.00 11.98 -24.96
C MET A 117 -5.61 10.96 -23.98
N ILE A 118 -6.94 10.99 -23.84
CA ILE A 118 -7.68 10.16 -22.88
C ILE A 118 -7.42 8.66 -23.07
N GLY A 119 -7.31 8.18 -24.32
CA GLY A 119 -7.03 6.78 -24.61
C GLY A 119 -5.67 6.30 -24.07
N PHE A 120 -4.64 7.15 -24.20
CA PHE A 120 -3.31 6.85 -23.65
C PHE A 120 -3.30 6.94 -22.13
N ALA A 121 -4.04 7.89 -21.54
CA ALA A 121 -4.21 7.97 -20.09
C ALA A 121 -4.83 6.70 -19.50
N LEU A 122 -5.87 6.15 -20.15
CA LEU A 122 -6.48 4.87 -19.77
C LEU A 122 -5.52 3.69 -19.91
N ALA A 123 -4.74 3.64 -21.00
CA ALA A 123 -3.74 2.60 -21.19
C ALA A 123 -2.61 2.68 -20.13
N ALA A 124 -2.23 3.89 -19.70
CA ALA A 124 -1.23 4.12 -18.66
C ALA A 124 -1.75 3.85 -17.23
N LEU A 125 -3.06 3.92 -17.00
CA LEU A 125 -3.68 3.70 -15.69
C LEU A 125 -3.38 2.30 -15.14
N VAL A 126 -3.50 1.27 -15.97
CA VAL A 126 -3.27 -0.14 -15.60
C VAL A 126 -1.82 -0.39 -15.13
N PRO A 127 -0.77 -0.06 -15.92
CA PRO A 127 0.61 -0.27 -15.49
C PRO A 127 0.97 0.59 -14.29
N VAL A 128 0.47 1.82 -14.17
CA VAL A 128 0.69 2.66 -12.98
C VAL A 128 0.09 2.00 -11.74
N ALA A 129 -1.16 1.55 -11.80
CA ALA A 129 -1.81 0.87 -10.69
C ALA A 129 -1.07 -0.41 -10.29
N ALA A 130 -0.62 -1.21 -11.28
CA ALA A 130 0.16 -2.42 -11.05
C ALA A 130 1.50 -2.13 -10.36
N LEU A 131 2.23 -1.09 -10.80
CA LEU A 131 3.50 -0.68 -10.20
C LEU A 131 3.33 -0.19 -8.76
N VAL A 132 2.28 0.59 -8.48
CA VAL A 132 1.97 1.05 -7.13
C VAL A 132 1.65 -0.14 -6.23
N LEU A 133 0.86 -1.10 -6.71
CA LEU A 133 0.49 -2.30 -5.96
C LEU A 133 1.70 -3.19 -5.68
N ALA A 134 2.57 -3.40 -6.68
CA ALA A 134 3.83 -4.12 -6.51
C ALA A 134 4.74 -3.41 -5.50
N GLY A 135 4.84 -2.07 -5.57
CA GLY A 135 5.58 -1.25 -4.61
C GLY A 135 5.06 -1.44 -3.18
N GLN A 136 3.75 -1.45 -2.96
CA GLN A 136 3.15 -1.69 -1.65
C GLN A 136 3.40 -3.10 -1.12
N MET A 137 3.33 -4.12 -1.99
CA MET A 137 3.70 -5.50 -1.62
C MET A 137 5.17 -5.60 -1.21
N LEU A 138 6.05 -4.94 -1.96
CA LEU A 138 7.49 -4.89 -1.69
C LEU A 138 7.81 -4.20 -0.36
N VAL A 139 7.23 -3.03 -0.09
CA VAL A 139 7.37 -2.33 1.21
C VAL A 139 6.99 -3.24 2.36
N ARG A 140 5.90 -3.99 2.20
CA ARG A 140 5.40 -4.84 3.27
C ARG A 140 6.22 -6.11 3.48
N SER A 141 6.75 -6.68 2.40
CA SER A 141 7.74 -7.76 2.48
C SER A 141 9.00 -7.29 3.24
N ALA A 142 9.40 -6.03 3.07
CA ALA A 142 10.54 -5.45 3.78
C ALA A 142 10.24 -5.17 5.26
N VAL A 143 9.02 -4.74 5.59
CA VAL A 143 8.55 -4.64 7.00
C VAL A 143 8.64 -6.02 7.66
N ARG A 144 8.13 -7.06 7.01
CA ARG A 144 8.19 -8.44 7.50
C ARG A 144 9.63 -8.90 7.74
N ARG A 145 10.52 -8.69 6.77
CA ARG A 145 11.96 -8.99 6.92
C ARG A 145 12.61 -8.17 8.05
N SER A 146 12.22 -6.92 8.24
CA SER A 146 12.71 -6.10 9.36
C SER A 146 12.27 -6.65 10.71
N ILE A 147 11.04 -7.18 10.83
CA ILE A 147 10.53 -7.83 12.03
C ILE A 147 11.27 -9.15 12.29
N GLU A 148 11.42 -10.00 11.28
CA GLU A 148 12.14 -11.28 11.38
C GLU A 148 13.60 -11.06 11.84
N ASN A 149 14.26 -10.05 11.31
CA ASN A 149 15.63 -9.67 11.69
C ASN A 149 15.73 -8.88 13.00
N GLY A 150 14.61 -8.57 13.67
CA GLY A 150 14.57 -7.77 14.90
C GLY A 150 15.05 -6.33 14.74
N ARG A 151 15.08 -5.80 13.51
CA ARG A 151 15.48 -4.41 13.22
C ARG A 151 14.27 -3.48 13.31
N VAL A 152 13.63 -3.44 14.47
CA VAL A 152 12.51 -2.56 14.78
C VAL A 152 13.01 -1.49 15.75
N LYS A 153 12.89 -0.21 15.38
CA LYS A 153 13.27 0.92 16.23
C LYS A 153 12.07 1.51 16.97
#